data_AF-A0A6A6TRR7-F1
#
_entry.id   AF-A0A6A6TRR7-F1
#
_cell.length_a   1.000
_cell.length_b   1.000
_cell.length_c   1.000
_cell.angle_alpha   90.00
_cell.angle_beta   90.00
_cell.angle_gamma   90.00
#
_symmetry.space_group_name_H-M   'P 1'
#
loop_
_entity.id
_entity.type
_entity.pdbx_description
1 polymer ?
#
loop_
_entity_poly.entity_id
_entity_poly.type
_entity_poly.pdbx_seq_one_letter_code
_entity_poly.pdbx_strand_id
1 'polypeptide(L)'
;MATQRIKNHEKTYLDNDGKGASEPSNIAPAVPASVIWTLLSFTFAMITLPIGTYFFVVNLVFVGNSTFAGALAAVMANVVLIAYVIMAMKEDQTERREEEERQKKSL
;
A
#
# COMPACT_ATOMS: atom_id res chain seq x y z
N MET A 1 -27.87 58.43 42.63
CA MET A 1 -27.68 58.32 41.16
C MET A 1 -26.55 57.34 40.92
N ALA A 2 -26.86 56.12 40.48
CA ALA A 2 -25.89 55.05 40.24
C ALA A 2 -26.03 54.58 38.78
N THR A 3 -25.02 54.90 37.97
CA THR A 3 -24.93 54.48 36.56
C THR A 3 -24.56 53.01 36.51
N GLN A 4 -25.51 52.12 36.19
CA GLN A 4 -25.18 50.74 35.85
C GLN A 4 -24.59 50.72 34.44
N ARG A 5 -23.25 50.68 34.39
CA ARG A 5 -22.49 50.44 33.17
C ARG A 5 -22.76 48.99 32.75
N ILE A 6 -23.62 48.80 31.75
CA ILE A 6 -23.84 47.52 31.09
C ILE A 6 -22.49 47.07 30.54
N LYS A 7 -21.85 46.10 31.21
CA LYS A 7 -20.72 45.36 30.66
C LYS A 7 -21.32 44.34 29.71
N ASN A 8 -21.43 44.73 28.43
CA ASN A 8 -21.71 43.77 27.37
C ASN A 8 -20.62 42.70 27.41
N HIS A 9 -21.04 41.50 27.81
CA HIS A 9 -20.21 40.32 27.88
C HIS A 9 -20.17 39.67 26.50
N GLU A 10 -19.77 40.42 25.47
CA GLU A 10 -19.47 39.83 24.16
C GLU A 10 -18.09 39.18 24.27
N LYS A 11 -18.10 37.90 24.65
CA LYS A 11 -16.94 37.04 24.43
C LYS A 11 -16.83 36.83 22.92
N THR A 12 -16.04 37.69 22.29
CA THR A 12 -15.55 37.49 20.92
C THR A 12 -14.93 36.09 20.83
N TYR A 13 -15.50 35.24 19.97
CA TYR A 13 -15.06 33.86 19.70
C TYR A 13 -13.66 33.75 19.06
N LEU A 14 -12.86 34.83 19.06
CA LEU A 14 -11.54 34.91 18.45
C LEU A 14 -10.39 34.85 19.48
N ASP A 15 -10.70 34.74 20.79
CA ASP A 15 -9.67 34.71 21.86
C ASP A 15 -9.38 33.28 22.38
N ASN A 16 -9.94 32.25 21.73
CA ASN A 16 -9.58 30.86 22.00
C ASN A 16 -8.68 30.36 20.86
N ASP A 17 -7.46 30.90 20.82
CA ASP A 17 -6.35 30.23 20.14
C ASP A 17 -6.13 28.92 20.91
N GLY A 18 -6.78 27.86 20.44
CA GLY A 18 -6.75 26.49 20.95
C GLY A 18 -5.38 25.83 20.84
N LYS A 19 -4.30 26.55 21.15
CA LYS A 19 -2.96 25.99 21.39
C LYS A 19 -2.87 25.57 22.85
N GLY A 20 -3.68 24.58 23.21
CA GLY A 20 -3.21 23.56 24.14
C GLY A 20 -1.92 22.97 23.57
N ALA A 21 -0.96 22.64 24.43
CA ALA A 21 0.37 22.17 24.08
C ALA A 21 0.36 21.30 22.82
N SER A 22 1.18 21.66 21.82
CA SER A 22 1.34 20.93 20.57
C SER A 22 1.58 19.45 20.88
N GLU A 23 0.52 18.66 20.81
CA GLU A 23 0.57 17.22 20.90
C GLU A 23 1.47 16.77 19.74
N PRO A 24 2.52 15.97 19.99
CA PRO A 24 3.47 15.63 18.94
C PRO A 24 2.72 14.99 17.79
N SER A 25 2.83 15.58 16.59
CA SER A 25 2.21 15.06 15.38
C SER A 25 2.56 13.59 15.24
N ASN A 26 1.56 12.71 15.28
CA ASN A 26 1.80 11.29 15.12
C ASN A 26 2.31 11.03 13.68
N ILE A 27 3.63 10.84 13.58
CA ILE A 27 4.38 10.52 12.36
C ILE A 27 4.47 9.00 12.11
N ALA A 28 3.79 8.19 12.92
CA ALA A 28 3.73 6.77 12.66
C ALA A 28 3.15 6.53 11.26
N PRO A 29 3.73 5.62 10.45
CA PRO A 29 3.22 5.33 9.12
C PRO A 29 1.75 4.93 9.21
N ALA A 30 0.88 5.69 8.52
CA ALA A 30 -0.56 5.42 8.48
C ALA A 30 -0.91 4.11 7.74
N VAL A 31 0.07 3.50 7.07
CA VAL A 31 -0.08 2.23 6.34
C VAL A 31 0.68 1.11 7.08
N PRO A 32 0.03 -0.05 7.32
CA PRO A 32 0.69 -1.19 7.97
C PRO A 32 1.95 -1.63 7.22
N ALA A 33 2.99 -2.03 7.95
CA ALA A 33 4.26 -2.45 7.36
C ALA A 33 4.12 -3.69 6.45
N SER A 34 3.12 -4.54 6.67
CA SER A 34 2.80 -5.67 5.79
C SER A 34 2.48 -5.19 4.37
N VAL A 35 1.61 -4.19 4.24
CA VAL A 35 1.19 -3.62 2.96
C VAL A 35 2.38 -3.04 2.20
N ILE A 36 3.32 -2.41 2.90
CA ILE A 36 4.54 -1.89 2.28
C ILE A 36 5.36 -3.03 1.64
N TRP A 37 5.52 -4.16 2.34
CA TRP A 37 6.23 -5.33 1.82
C TRP A 37 5.50 -5.99 0.64
N THR A 38 4.18 -6.06 0.68
CA THR A 38 3.34 -6.54 -0.42
C THR A 38 3.53 -5.69 -1.67
N LEU A 39 3.37 -4.37 -1.54
CA LEU A 39 3.49 -3.43 -2.66
C LEU A 39 4.89 -3.44 -3.26
N LEU A 40 5.92 -3.50 -2.41
CA LEU A 40 7.32 -3.58 -2.82
C LEU A 40 7.61 -4.88 -3.58
N SER A 41 7.18 -6.01 -3.03
CA SER A 41 7.37 -7.33 -3.66
C SER A 41 6.66 -7.40 -5.00
N PHE A 42 5.47 -6.79 -5.09
CA PHE A 42 4.70 -6.80 -6.31
C PHE A 42 5.34 -5.96 -7.42
N THR A 43 5.82 -4.74 -7.09
CA THR A 43 6.55 -3.91 -8.05
C THR A 43 7.85 -4.56 -8.49
N PHE A 44 8.58 -5.19 -7.57
CA PHE A 44 9.78 -5.94 -7.92
C PHE A 44 9.48 -7.11 -8.87
N ALA A 45 8.44 -7.89 -8.59
CA ALA A 45 8.02 -9.01 -9.42
C ALA A 45 7.61 -8.56 -10.84
N MET A 46 6.88 -7.46 -10.96
CA MET A 46 6.44 -6.89 -12.23
C MET A 46 7.61 -6.50 -13.16
N ILE A 47 8.75 -6.12 -12.58
CA ILE A 47 9.96 -5.75 -13.32
C ILE A 47 10.81 -6.99 -13.59
N THR A 48 11.07 -7.80 -12.57
CA THR A 48 12.07 -8.89 -12.66
C THR A 48 11.57 -10.12 -13.39
N LEU A 49 10.30 -10.52 -13.25
CA LEU A 49 9.78 -11.71 -13.94
C LEU A 49 9.75 -11.52 -15.47
N PRO A 50 9.16 -10.46 -16.04
CA PRO A 50 9.07 -10.32 -17.49
C PRO A 50 10.44 -10.12 -18.15
N ILE A 51 11.29 -9.28 -17.54
CA ILE A 51 12.64 -9.02 -18.03
C ILE A 51 13.53 -10.25 -17.88
N GLY A 52 13.49 -10.91 -16.72
CA GLY A 52 14.22 -12.14 -16.47
C GLY A 52 13.81 -13.24 -17.45
N THR A 53 12.52 -13.38 -17.72
CA THR A 53 12.01 -14.37 -18.67
C THR A 53 12.47 -14.09 -20.10
N TYR A 54 12.50 -12.83 -20.54
CA TYR A 54 13.04 -12.46 -21.85
C TYR A 54 14.51 -12.89 -22.00
N PHE A 55 15.38 -12.49 -21.06
CA PHE A 55 16.80 -12.82 -21.14
C PHE A 55 17.07 -14.33 -20.95
N PHE A 56 16.27 -15.01 -20.14
CA PHE A 56 16.33 -16.46 -19.98
C PHE A 56 15.99 -17.19 -21.28
N VAL A 57 14.89 -16.80 -21.93
CA VAL A 57 14.41 -17.42 -23.18
C VAL A 57 15.37 -17.15 -24.36
N VAL A 58 15.88 -15.92 -24.49
CA VAL A 58 16.85 -15.54 -25.54
C VAL A 58 18.13 -16.39 -25.44
N ASN A 59 18.61 -16.66 -24.22
CA ASN A 59 19.89 -17.34 -24.03
C ASN A 59 19.80 -18.87 -23.99
N LEU A 60 18.69 -19.46 -23.50
CA LEU A 60 18.60 -20.92 -23.30
C LEU A 60 17.82 -21.67 -24.38
N VAL A 61 16.86 -21.03 -25.07
CA VAL A 61 15.92 -21.75 -25.96
C VAL A 61 16.08 -21.35 -27.42
N PHE A 62 16.32 -20.07 -27.72
CA PHE A 62 16.39 -19.57 -29.09
C PHE A 62 17.66 -18.75 -29.31
N VAL A 63 18.80 -19.44 -29.48
CA VAL A 63 20.14 -18.90 -29.77
C VAL A 63 20.08 -17.82 -30.88
N GLY A 64 19.83 -16.57 -30.49
CA GLY A 64 19.86 -15.40 -31.38
C GLY A 64 18.59 -15.05 -32.17
N ASN A 65 17.46 -15.77 -32.06
CA ASN A 65 16.21 -15.36 -32.75
C ASN A 65 15.32 -14.50 -31.84
N SER A 66 15.56 -13.19 -31.88
CA SER A 66 14.85 -12.19 -31.08
C SER A 66 13.34 -12.12 -31.37
N THR A 67 12.88 -12.53 -32.56
CA THR A 67 11.46 -12.55 -32.90
C THR A 67 10.70 -13.64 -32.14
N PHE A 68 11.27 -14.86 -32.08
CA PHE A 68 10.67 -15.96 -31.33
C PHE A 68 10.78 -15.74 -29.81
N ALA A 69 11.90 -15.19 -29.36
CA ALA A 69 12.08 -14.84 -27.96
C ALA A 69 11.14 -13.71 -27.50
N GLY A 70 10.93 -12.70 -28.35
CA GLY A 70 9.95 -11.63 -28.10
C GLY A 70 8.51 -12.14 -28.04
N ALA A 71 8.12 -13.03 -28.96
CA ALA A 71 6.79 -13.65 -28.94
C ALA A 71 6.56 -14.48 -27.66
N LEU A 72 7.55 -15.28 -27.25
CA LEU A 72 7.45 -16.06 -26.01
C LEU A 72 7.46 -15.17 -24.75
N ALA A 73 8.20 -14.07 -24.77
CA ALA A 73 8.19 -13.08 -23.69
C ALA A 73 6.82 -12.42 -23.53
N ALA A 74 6.13 -12.11 -24.63
CA ALA A 74 4.77 -11.58 -24.60
C ALA A 74 3.77 -12.59 -24.02
N VAL A 75 3.89 -13.88 -24.37
CA VAL A 75 3.07 -14.94 -23.75
C VAL A 75 3.37 -15.05 -22.27
N MET A 76 4.65 -14.99 -21.88
CA MET A 76 5.05 -15.04 -20.48
C MET A 76 4.57 -13.83 -19.68
N ALA A 77 4.48 -12.64 -20.26
CA ALA A 77 3.87 -11.49 -19.60
C ALA A 77 2.39 -11.75 -19.19
N ASN A 78 1.63 -12.47 -20.03
CA ASN A 78 0.26 -12.88 -19.68
C ASN A 78 0.24 -13.93 -18.56
N VAL A 79 1.21 -14.85 -18.55
CA VAL A 79 1.37 -15.81 -17.44
C VAL A 79 1.70 -15.10 -16.14
N VAL A 80 2.57 -14.08 -16.16
CA VAL A 80 2.89 -13.24 -15.00
C VAL A 80 1.64 -12.52 -14.49
N LEU A 81 0.80 -12.02 -15.38
CA LEU A 81 -0.48 -11.41 -15.00
C LEU A 81 -1.40 -12.41 -14.28
N ILE A 82 -1.54 -13.63 -14.81
CA ILE A 82 -2.33 -14.69 -14.16
C ILE A 82 -1.72 -15.06 -12.79
N ALA A 83 -0.40 -15.22 -12.72
CA ALA A 83 0.30 -15.53 -11.49
C ALA A 83 0.12 -14.43 -10.42
N TYR A 84 0.09 -13.16 -10.84
CA TYR A 84 -0.23 -12.05 -9.95
C TYR A 84 -1.62 -12.19 -9.36
N VAL A 85 -2.63 -12.44 -10.19
CA VAL A 85 -4.01 -12.61 -9.71
C VAL A 85 -4.09 -13.74 -8.69
N ILE A 86 -3.41 -14.87 -8.95
CA ILE A 86 -3.37 -16.00 -8.01
C ILE A 86 -2.67 -15.60 -6.71
N MET A 87 -1.55 -14.87 -6.77
CA MET A 87 -0.84 -14.40 -5.58
C MET A 87 -1.71 -13.45 -4.75
N ALA A 88 -2.35 -12.47 -5.40
CA ALA A 88 -3.25 -11.53 -4.74
C ALA A 88 -4.42 -12.26 -4.05
N MET A 89 -5.00 -13.27 -4.71
CA MET A 89 -6.03 -14.12 -4.10
C MET A 89 -5.49 -14.90 -2.89
N LYS A 90 -4.26 -15.43 -2.95
CA LYS A 90 -3.67 -16.14 -1.80
C LYS A 90 -3.35 -15.21 -0.63
N GLU A 91 -2.89 -14.00 -0.92
CA GLU A 91 -2.60 -12.98 0.09
C GLU A 91 -3.87 -12.53 0.80
N ASP A 92 -4.93 -12.23 0.06
CA ASP A 92 -6.27 -11.92 0.60
C ASP A 92 -6.81 -13.03 1.52
N GLN A 93 -6.64 -14.30 1.12
CA GLN A 93 -7.03 -15.44 1.96
C GLN A 93 -6.19 -15.59 3.23
N THR A 94 -4.93 -15.15 3.21
CA THR A 94 -4.03 -15.25 4.37
C THR A 94 -4.38 -14.18 5.40
N GLU A 95 -4.61 -12.94 4.97
CA GLU A 95 -5.04 -11.84 5.84
C GLU A 95 -6.37 -12.18 6.55
N ARG A 96 -7.35 -12.70 5.81
CA ARG A 96 -8.64 -13.11 6.39
C ARG A 96 -8.52 -14.22 7.45
N ARG A 97 -7.62 -15.18 7.24
CA ARG A 97 -7.38 -16.27 8.22
C ARG A 97 -6.68 -15.74 9.48
N GLU A 98 -5.73 -14.83 9.33
CA GLU A 98 -5.06 -14.21 10.48
C GLU A 98 -6.02 -13.37 11.32
N GLU A 99 -6.96 -12.67 10.69
CA GLU A 99 -8.01 -11.92 11.38
C GLU A 99 -8.95 -12.86 12.16
N GLU A 100 -9.38 -13.96 11.54
CA GLU A 100 -10.22 -14.97 12.17
C GLU A 100 -9.53 -15.64 13.36
N GLU A 101 -8.22 -15.92 13.28
CA GLU A 101 -7.45 -16.48 14.40
C GLU A 101 -7.24 -15.47 15.54
N ARG A 102 -7.03 -14.19 15.24
CA ARG A 102 -6.95 -13.15 16.26
C ARG A 102 -8.27 -12.98 17.01
N GLN A 103 -9.40 -13.00 16.29
CA GLN A 103 -10.73 -12.92 16.91
C GLN A 103 -11.03 -14.12 17.81
N LYS A 104 -10.62 -15.33 17.41
CA LYS A 104 -10.80 -16.55 18.23
C LYS A 104 -9.91 -16.57 19.47
N LYS A 105 -8.72 -15.96 19.44
CA LYS A 105 -7.83 -15.85 20.62
C LYS A 105 -8.25 -14.74 21.60
N SER A 106 -9.09 -13.80 21.17
CA SER A 106 -9.64 -12.73 22.02
C SER A 106 -10.97 -13.08 22.68
N LEU A 107 -11.54 -14.25 22.40
CA LEU A 107 -12.78 -14.81 22.98
C LEU A 107 -12.43 -15.89 24.01
#